data_AF-A0A954D7M8-F1
#
_entry.id   AF-A0A954D7M8-F1
#
_cell.length_a   1.000
_cell.length_b   1.000
_cell.length_c   1.000
_cell.angle_alpha   90.00
_cell.angle_beta   90.00
_cell.angle_gamma   90.00
#
_symmetry.space_group_name_H-M   'P 1'
#
loop_
_entity.id
_entity.type
_entity.pdbx_description
1 polymer ?
#
loop_
_entity_poly.entity_id
_entity_poly.type
_entity_poly.pdbx_seq_one_letter_code
_entity_poly.pdbx_strand_id
1 'polypeptide(L)'
;LQGLEQGTIDVCLPPLTITAEREAHFDFTAPYYIAYGSVLQRSRSGWRKALSFLGSFFSITFLRALGALVLVIGIFGLLIWLFERRRKGSGFGPGRRGLWDGFWWSAVTMTTVGYGDKAPQSTGGRIVAMVWMFTAIVIISGFTAAIASSLTMDRMGSAEGTIQDYKGRTLGTVRNSATSAWLRDHFFTQRKEYADMSELLAALDEGAIDAVAYDGPIL
;
A
#
# COMPACT_ATOMS: atom_id res chain seq x y z
N LEU A 1 -31.04 -8.39 30.26
CA LEU A 1 -32.41 -7.92 29.94
C LEU A 1 -33.49 -8.75 30.61
N GLN A 2 -33.31 -10.07 30.80
CA GLN A 2 -34.27 -10.91 31.53
C GLN A 2 -34.70 -10.34 32.89
N GLY A 3 -33.79 -9.74 33.67
CA GLY A 3 -34.15 -9.14 34.95
C GLY A 3 -35.11 -7.94 34.84
N LEU A 4 -34.96 -7.11 33.80
CA LEU A 4 -35.90 -6.03 33.47
C LEU A 4 -37.26 -6.60 33.05
N GLU A 5 -37.24 -7.61 32.19
CA GLU A 5 -38.45 -8.28 31.68
C GLU A 5 -39.25 -8.99 32.79
N GLN A 6 -38.55 -9.55 33.78
CA GLN A 6 -39.14 -10.22 34.94
C GLN A 6 -39.53 -9.25 36.07
N GLY A 7 -39.26 -7.96 35.94
CA GLY A 7 -39.52 -6.95 36.99
C GLY A 7 -38.66 -7.12 38.24
N THR A 8 -37.51 -7.81 38.14
CA THR A 8 -36.53 -7.91 39.24
C THR A 8 -35.52 -6.76 39.24
N ILE A 9 -35.46 -6.01 38.14
CA ILE A 9 -34.63 -4.81 37.94
C ILE A 9 -35.50 -3.71 37.35
N ASP A 10 -35.56 -2.54 38.01
CA ASP A 10 -36.36 -1.40 37.54
C ASP A 10 -35.66 -0.58 36.45
N VAL A 11 -34.33 -0.41 36.57
CA VAL A 11 -33.52 0.42 35.66
C VAL A 11 -32.20 -0.27 35.38
N CYS A 12 -31.76 -0.24 34.13
CA CYS A 12 -30.48 -0.79 33.70
C CYS A 12 -29.67 0.30 32.98
N LEU A 13 -28.43 0.52 33.43
CA LEU A 13 -27.50 1.51 32.82
C LEU A 13 -26.24 0.87 32.18
N PRO A 14 -26.33 -0.20 31.36
CA PRO A 14 -25.19 -0.74 30.64
C PRO A 14 -24.96 0.01 29.32
N PRO A 15 -23.76 -0.13 28.71
CA PRO A 15 -23.53 0.29 27.33
C PRO A 15 -24.34 -0.61 26.38
N LEU A 16 -25.62 -0.30 26.23
CA LEU A 16 -26.58 -1.08 25.46
C LEU A 16 -26.96 -0.34 24.19
N THR A 17 -26.70 -0.97 23.05
CA THR A 17 -27.15 -0.47 21.76
C THR A 17 -28.68 -0.48 21.68
N ILE A 18 -29.27 0.64 21.28
CA ILE A 18 -30.70 0.76 21.00
C ILE A 18 -30.96 0.08 19.66
N THR A 19 -31.88 -0.90 19.63
CA THR A 19 -32.28 -1.62 18.41
C THR A 19 -33.80 -1.74 18.36
N ALA A 20 -34.37 -1.85 17.16
CA ALA A 20 -35.82 -1.98 16.98
C ALA A 20 -36.40 -3.20 17.74
N GLU A 21 -35.67 -4.32 17.75
CA GLU A 21 -36.06 -5.52 18.50
C GLU A 21 -36.11 -5.27 20.02
N ARG A 22 -35.17 -4.49 20.57
CA ARG A 22 -35.16 -4.16 22.00
C ARG A 22 -36.20 -3.10 22.36
N GLU A 23 -36.38 -2.10 21.51
CA GLU A 23 -37.38 -1.03 21.68
C GLU A 23 -38.81 -1.56 21.70
N ALA A 24 -39.08 -2.66 20.99
CA ALA A 24 -40.38 -3.34 21.04
C ALA A 24 -40.72 -3.91 22.44
N HIS A 25 -39.72 -4.13 23.30
CA HIS A 25 -39.89 -4.75 24.62
C HIS A 25 -39.53 -3.81 25.79
N PHE A 26 -38.75 -2.75 25.55
CA PHE A 26 -38.22 -1.87 26.58
C PHE A 26 -38.20 -0.41 26.11
N ASP A 27 -38.50 0.52 27.01
CA ASP A 27 -38.33 1.95 26.76
C ASP A 27 -36.87 2.38 26.97
N PHE A 28 -36.37 3.27 26.10
CA PHE A 28 -35.03 3.83 26.17
C PHE A 28 -35.06 5.33 26.44
N THR A 29 -34.05 5.82 27.16
CA THR A 29 -33.78 7.26 27.27
C THR A 29 -33.09 7.78 26.00
N ALA A 30 -32.91 9.10 25.91
CA ALA A 30 -32.05 9.67 24.90
C ALA A 30 -30.63 9.08 24.98
N PRO A 31 -29.99 8.76 23.84
CA PRO A 31 -28.66 8.17 23.84
C PRO A 31 -27.64 9.13 24.43
N TYR A 32 -26.85 8.65 25.40
CA TYR A 32 -25.76 9.43 26.01
C TYR A 32 -24.44 9.32 25.22
N TYR A 33 -24.34 8.36 24.29
CA TYR A 33 -23.16 8.13 23.46
C TYR A 33 -23.58 7.57 22.10
N ILE A 34 -23.00 8.12 21.02
CA ILE A 34 -23.19 7.64 19.65
C ILE A 34 -21.94 6.88 19.24
N ALA A 35 -22.07 5.57 19.09
CA ALA A 35 -21.02 4.68 18.61
C ALA A 35 -21.36 4.16 17.21
N TYR A 36 -20.32 3.79 16.47
CA TYR A 36 -20.43 3.09 15.20
C TYR A 36 -19.81 1.70 15.33
N GLY A 37 -20.32 0.74 14.57
CA GLY A 37 -19.67 -0.55 14.42
C GLY A 37 -18.32 -0.38 13.73
N SER A 38 -17.28 -1.05 14.22
CA SER A 38 -15.96 -1.08 13.60
C SER A 38 -15.53 -2.52 13.34
N VAL A 39 -14.47 -2.65 12.53
CA VAL A 39 -13.85 -3.93 12.21
C VAL A 39 -12.41 -3.90 12.68
N LEU A 40 -12.07 -4.81 13.60
CA LEU A 40 -10.72 -5.05 14.06
C LEU A 40 -10.11 -6.19 13.25
N GLN A 41 -8.94 -5.95 12.67
CA GLN A 41 -8.19 -6.95 11.93
C GLN A 41 -6.80 -7.12 12.52
N ARG A 42 -6.25 -8.33 12.44
CA ARG A 42 -4.87 -8.58 12.87
C ARG A 42 -3.90 -7.78 11.99
N SER A 43 -3.02 -7.02 12.63
CA SER A 43 -1.94 -6.32 11.92
C SER A 43 -1.07 -7.34 11.17
N ARG A 44 -1.02 -7.25 9.84
CA ARG A 44 -0.18 -8.12 9.01
C ARG A 44 1.31 -7.87 9.33
N SER A 45 2.08 -8.94 9.50
CA SER A 45 3.53 -8.89 9.77
C SER A 45 4.28 -7.97 8.80
N GLY A 46 5.02 -7.00 9.36
CA GLY A 46 5.81 -6.02 8.60
C GLY A 46 6.84 -6.66 7.67
N TRP A 47 7.37 -7.83 8.02
CA TRP A 47 8.27 -8.59 7.16
C TRP A 47 7.63 -9.02 5.85
N ARG A 48 6.35 -9.42 5.87
CA ARG A 48 5.63 -9.81 4.65
C ARG A 48 5.39 -8.61 3.74
N LYS A 49 5.17 -7.42 4.31
CA LYS A 49 5.10 -6.15 3.56
C LYS A 49 6.45 -5.79 2.93
N ALA A 50 7.56 -5.98 3.66
CA ALA A 50 8.90 -5.75 3.14
C ALA A 50 9.27 -6.73 2.01
N LEU A 51 8.93 -8.02 2.16
CA LEU A 51 9.10 -9.03 1.12
C LEU A 51 8.25 -8.74 -0.13
N SER A 52 6.99 -8.29 0.03
CA SER A 52 6.17 -7.89 -1.12
C SER A 52 6.72 -6.65 -1.82
N PHE A 53 7.23 -5.68 -1.06
CA PHE A 53 7.91 -4.51 -1.61
C PHE A 53 9.17 -4.90 -2.42
N LEU A 54 9.98 -5.84 -1.89
CA LEU A 54 11.14 -6.35 -2.61
C LEU A 54 10.73 -7.12 -3.87
N GLY A 55 9.65 -7.89 -3.81
CA GLY A 55 9.06 -8.58 -4.96
C GLY A 55 8.62 -7.63 -6.08
N SER A 56 8.21 -6.40 -5.76
CA SER A 56 7.84 -5.38 -6.76
C SER A 56 9.00 -5.01 -7.70
N PHE A 57 10.26 -5.10 -7.24
CA PHE A 57 11.45 -4.91 -8.09
C PHE A 57 11.68 -6.06 -9.09
N PHE A 58 11.00 -7.20 -8.91
CA PHE A 58 11.02 -8.31 -9.86
C PHE A 58 9.73 -8.41 -10.68
N SER A 59 8.85 -7.41 -10.58
CA SER A 59 7.66 -7.34 -11.42
C SER A 59 8.02 -7.13 -12.89
N ILE A 60 7.23 -7.70 -13.81
CA ILE A 60 7.44 -7.52 -15.25
C ILE A 60 7.41 -6.04 -15.66
N THR A 61 6.59 -5.23 -15.00
CA THR A 61 6.50 -3.79 -15.22
C THR A 61 7.78 -3.09 -14.83
N PHE A 62 8.35 -3.44 -13.67
CA PHE A 62 9.64 -2.91 -13.23
C PHE A 62 10.77 -3.33 -14.17
N LEU A 63 10.83 -4.61 -14.54
CA LEU A 63 11.84 -5.11 -15.50
C LEU A 63 11.73 -4.42 -16.87
N ARG A 64 10.51 -4.16 -17.36
CA ARG A 64 10.28 -3.38 -18.59
C ARG A 64 10.76 -1.94 -18.45
N ALA A 65 10.48 -1.28 -17.34
CA ALA A 65 10.94 0.08 -17.07
C ALA A 65 12.48 0.15 -16.97
N LEU A 66 13.10 -0.81 -16.28
CA LEU A 66 14.55 -0.94 -16.17
C LEU A 66 15.18 -1.23 -17.54
N GLY A 67 14.59 -2.11 -18.34
CA GLY A 67 15.03 -2.40 -19.71
C GLY A 67 14.94 -1.16 -20.60
N ALA A 68 13.83 -0.43 -20.56
CA ALA A 68 13.67 0.83 -21.28
C ALA A 68 14.72 1.86 -20.85
N LEU A 69 15.03 1.94 -19.55
CA LEU A 69 16.06 2.83 -19.04
C LEU A 69 17.45 2.48 -19.59
N VAL A 70 17.85 1.21 -19.52
CA VAL A 70 19.13 0.73 -20.09
C VAL A 70 19.20 1.01 -21.59
N LEU A 71 18.09 0.86 -22.32
CA LEU A 71 18.02 1.21 -23.73
C LEU A 71 18.24 2.71 -23.97
N VAL A 72 17.62 3.59 -23.19
CA VAL A 72 17.81 5.04 -23.32
C VAL A 72 19.27 5.43 -23.02
N ILE A 73 19.86 4.89 -21.95
CA ILE A 73 21.29 5.07 -21.63
C ILE A 73 22.16 4.58 -22.81
N GLY A 74 21.82 3.42 -23.38
CA GLY A 74 22.49 2.88 -24.56
C GLY A 74 22.38 3.77 -25.79
N ILE A 75 21.22 4.37 -26.05
CA ILE A 75 20.98 5.28 -27.18
C ILE A 75 21.83 6.53 -27.02
N PHE A 76 21.76 7.22 -25.88
CA PHE A 76 22.55 8.44 -25.66
C PHE A 76 24.05 8.15 -25.58
N GLY A 77 24.44 7.00 -25.03
CA GLY A 77 25.82 6.52 -25.03
C GLY A 77 26.35 6.22 -26.44
N LEU A 78 25.52 5.64 -27.32
CA LEU A 78 25.88 5.43 -28.72
C LEU A 78 25.99 6.76 -29.46
N LEU A 79 25.04 7.69 -29.27
CA LEU A 79 25.05 9.00 -29.90
C LEU A 79 26.29 9.80 -29.51
N ILE A 80 26.62 9.88 -28.21
CA ILE A 80 27.81 10.62 -27.77
C ILE A 80 29.08 10.01 -28.36
N TRP A 81 29.18 8.68 -28.38
CA TRP A 81 30.31 7.99 -28.98
C TRP A 81 30.41 8.27 -30.49
N LEU A 82 29.30 8.28 -31.22
CA LEU A 82 29.31 8.58 -32.67
C LEU A 82 29.90 9.97 -32.97
N PHE A 83 29.59 10.97 -32.14
CA PHE A 83 30.11 12.33 -32.28
C PHE A 83 31.55 12.49 -31.78
N GLU A 84 31.94 11.75 -30.73
CA GLU A 84 33.24 11.91 -30.07
C GLU A 84 34.32 10.91 -30.52
N ARG A 85 33.98 9.81 -31.21
CA ARG A 85 34.92 8.73 -31.60
C ARG A 85 36.11 9.17 -32.47
N ARG A 86 36.04 10.35 -33.08
CA ARG A 86 37.11 10.91 -33.94
C ARG A 86 37.88 12.05 -33.27
N ARG A 87 37.49 12.48 -32.07
CA ARG A 87 38.12 13.59 -31.33
C ARG A 87 39.25 13.05 -30.44
N LYS A 88 40.48 13.51 -30.66
CA LYS A 88 41.60 13.20 -29.76
C LYS A 88 41.42 13.97 -28.45
N GLY A 89 41.49 13.29 -27.30
CA GLY A 89 41.41 13.91 -25.97
C GLY A 89 40.02 13.97 -25.32
N SER A 90 38.98 13.44 -25.95
CA SER A 90 37.62 13.37 -25.39
C SER A 90 37.41 12.20 -24.40
N GLY A 91 38.36 11.27 -24.35
CA GLY A 91 38.28 10.06 -23.51
C GLY A 91 37.46 8.91 -24.10
N PHE A 92 36.96 9.03 -25.34
CA PHE A 92 36.21 7.98 -26.02
C PHE A 92 37.09 7.17 -27.00
N GLY A 93 37.26 5.88 -26.75
CA GLY A 93 38.06 5.00 -27.59
C GLY A 93 37.41 4.60 -28.93
N PRO A 94 38.15 3.97 -29.85
CA PRO A 94 37.58 3.38 -31.06
C PRO A 94 36.92 2.02 -30.80
N GLY A 95 36.00 1.64 -31.69
CA GLY A 95 35.37 0.31 -31.70
C GLY A 95 34.54 0.01 -30.45
N ARG A 96 34.56 -1.25 -30.00
CA ARG A 96 33.73 -1.74 -28.88
C ARG A 96 34.04 -1.04 -27.55
N ARG A 97 35.30 -0.69 -27.30
CA ARG A 97 35.70 0.02 -26.07
C ARG A 97 35.04 1.40 -25.99
N GLY A 98 35.01 2.12 -27.11
CA GLY A 98 34.32 3.41 -27.19
C GLY A 98 32.82 3.35 -26.98
N LEU A 99 32.17 2.27 -27.43
CA LEU A 99 30.73 2.08 -27.15
C LEU A 99 30.48 1.94 -25.65
N TRP A 100 31.32 1.18 -24.95
CA TRP A 100 31.27 1.08 -23.49
C TRP A 100 31.60 2.42 -22.81
N ASP A 101 32.56 3.19 -23.34
CA ASP A 101 32.86 4.54 -22.85
C ASP A 101 31.64 5.48 -22.98
N GLY A 102 30.91 5.38 -24.08
CA GLY A 102 29.65 6.07 -24.32
C GLY A 102 28.56 5.69 -23.32
N PHE A 103 28.34 4.38 -23.14
CA PHE A 103 27.38 3.85 -22.16
C PHE A 103 27.73 4.29 -20.73
N TRP A 104 29.00 4.16 -20.34
CA TRP A 104 29.51 4.62 -19.04
C TRP A 104 29.25 6.11 -18.83
N TRP A 105 29.61 6.94 -19.80
CA TRP A 105 29.39 8.38 -19.72
C TRP A 105 27.90 8.72 -19.59
N SER A 106 27.04 8.04 -20.35
CA SER A 106 25.59 8.26 -20.29
C SER A 106 25.02 7.86 -18.93
N ALA A 107 25.46 6.72 -18.37
CA ALA A 107 25.06 6.26 -17.05
C ALA A 107 25.51 7.23 -15.93
N VAL A 108 26.78 7.65 -15.94
CA VAL A 108 27.35 8.59 -14.96
C VAL A 108 26.69 9.97 -15.02
N THR A 109 26.33 10.41 -16.23
CA THR A 109 25.60 11.68 -16.44
C THR A 109 24.18 11.57 -15.91
N MET A 110 23.49 10.45 -16.19
CA MET A 110 22.13 10.24 -15.70
C MET A 110 22.08 10.21 -14.18
N THR A 111 22.98 9.45 -13.55
CA THR A 111 23.05 9.34 -12.09
C THR A 111 23.60 10.59 -11.40
N THR A 112 23.93 11.64 -12.17
CA THR A 112 24.49 12.90 -11.67
C THR A 112 25.83 12.76 -10.94
N VAL A 113 26.52 11.62 -11.06
CA VAL A 113 27.80 11.35 -10.39
C VAL A 113 28.92 12.20 -11.00
N GLY A 114 28.95 12.30 -12.33
CA GLY A 114 29.79 13.28 -13.03
C GLY A 114 31.30 13.18 -12.76
N TYR A 115 31.90 11.98 -12.82
CA TYR A 115 33.34 11.79 -12.58
C TYR A 115 34.27 12.67 -13.42
N GLY A 116 33.80 13.20 -14.55
CA GLY A 116 34.56 14.12 -15.41
C GLY A 116 35.69 13.44 -16.19
N ASP A 117 35.76 12.11 -16.16
CA ASP A 117 36.73 11.29 -16.88
C ASP A 117 36.54 11.33 -18.40
N LYS A 118 35.31 11.61 -18.85
CA LYS A 118 34.93 11.74 -20.26
C LYS A 118 33.99 12.92 -20.44
N ALA A 119 34.24 13.75 -21.44
CA ALA A 119 33.41 14.92 -21.72
C ALA A 119 33.33 15.21 -23.23
N PRO A 120 32.13 15.52 -23.76
CA PRO A 120 32.00 15.84 -25.17
C PRO A 120 32.68 17.15 -25.53
N GLN A 121 33.53 17.09 -26.56
CA GLN A 121 34.27 18.24 -27.07
C GLN A 121 33.72 18.76 -28.39
N SER A 122 32.95 17.94 -29.12
CA SER A 122 32.30 18.36 -30.35
C SER A 122 31.02 19.15 -30.07
N THR A 123 30.67 20.07 -30.96
CA THR A 123 29.42 20.83 -30.88
C THR A 123 28.20 19.91 -30.88
N GLY A 124 28.20 18.88 -31.75
CA GLY A 124 27.13 17.88 -31.81
C GLY A 124 27.03 17.06 -30.53
N GLY A 125 28.16 16.60 -29.98
CA GLY A 125 28.20 15.88 -28.71
C GLY A 125 27.69 16.72 -27.54
N ARG A 126 28.00 18.02 -27.50
CA ARG A 126 27.47 18.94 -26.48
C ARG A 126 25.95 19.12 -26.60
N ILE A 127 25.42 19.20 -27.82
CA ILE A 127 23.96 19.26 -28.03
C ILE A 127 23.29 17.98 -27.52
N VAL A 128 23.81 16.81 -27.91
CA VAL A 128 23.33 15.51 -27.41
C VAL A 128 23.39 15.45 -25.88
N ALA A 129 24.47 15.94 -25.30
CA ALA A 129 24.64 15.95 -23.86
C ALA A 129 23.64 16.85 -23.14
N MET A 130 23.36 18.05 -23.66
CA MET A 130 22.32 18.93 -23.10
C MET A 130 20.96 18.24 -23.13
N VAL A 131 20.56 17.66 -24.26
CA VAL A 131 19.29 16.91 -24.36
C VAL A 131 19.27 15.75 -23.37
N TRP A 132 20.40 15.03 -23.23
CA TRP A 132 20.50 13.92 -22.30
C TRP A 132 20.31 14.36 -20.84
N MET A 133 20.94 15.46 -20.44
CA MET A 133 20.83 15.99 -19.07
C MET A 133 19.37 16.32 -18.71
N PHE A 134 18.63 17.01 -19.59
CA PHE A 134 17.20 17.29 -19.35
C PHE A 134 16.36 16.02 -19.30
N THR A 135 16.61 15.09 -20.23
CA THR A 135 15.89 13.81 -20.29
C THR A 135 16.13 12.98 -19.02
N ALA A 136 17.37 12.93 -18.54
CA ALA A 136 17.74 12.23 -17.31
C ALA A 136 17.01 12.78 -16.08
N ILE A 137 16.90 14.12 -15.96
CA ILE A 137 16.16 14.76 -14.86
C ILE A 137 14.68 14.35 -14.87
N VAL A 138 14.03 14.39 -16.04
CA VAL A 138 12.62 13.98 -16.19
C VAL A 138 12.43 12.53 -15.80
N ILE A 139 13.34 11.64 -16.22
CA ILE A 139 13.26 10.21 -15.88
C ILE A 139 13.44 9.99 -14.38
N ILE A 140 14.44 10.60 -13.75
CA ILE A 140 14.69 10.44 -12.30
C ILE A 140 13.52 10.98 -11.48
N SER A 141 12.98 12.14 -11.87
CA SER A 141 11.80 12.73 -11.23
C SER A 141 10.59 11.79 -11.34
N GLY A 142 10.31 11.27 -12.54
CA GLY A 142 9.23 10.32 -12.76
C GLY A 142 9.39 9.01 -11.97
N PHE A 143 10.60 8.48 -11.90
CA PHE A 143 10.91 7.28 -11.11
C PHE A 143 10.68 7.52 -9.61
N THR A 144 11.13 8.67 -9.10
CA THR A 144 10.92 9.07 -7.70
C THR A 144 9.44 9.25 -7.39
N ALA A 145 8.69 9.92 -8.27
CA ALA A 145 7.25 10.11 -8.14
C ALA A 145 6.48 8.78 -8.14
N ALA A 146 6.89 7.82 -8.98
CA ALA A 146 6.28 6.49 -9.02
C ALA A 146 6.49 5.72 -7.70
N ILE A 147 7.71 5.76 -7.12
CA ILE A 147 7.98 5.15 -5.81
C ILE A 147 7.13 5.82 -4.72
N ALA A 148 7.10 7.15 -4.69
CA ALA A 148 6.31 7.90 -3.71
C ALA A 148 4.81 7.60 -3.82
N SER A 149 4.29 7.48 -5.06
CA SER A 149 2.90 7.12 -5.32
C SER A 149 2.59 5.70 -4.83
N SER A 150 3.45 4.72 -5.12
CA SER A 150 3.29 3.34 -4.64
C SER A 150 3.28 3.26 -3.12
N LEU A 151 4.19 3.98 -2.45
CA LEU A 151 4.25 3.99 -0.98
C LEU A 151 3.01 4.66 -0.36
N THR A 152 2.47 5.68 -1.03
CA THR A 152 1.22 6.33 -0.61
C THR A 152 0.03 5.38 -0.79
N MET A 153 -0.05 4.65 -1.90
CA MET A 153 -1.10 3.65 -2.15
C MET A 153 -1.09 2.53 -1.10
N ASP A 154 0.08 2.03 -0.71
CA ASP A 154 0.21 0.99 0.32
C ASP A 154 -0.30 1.46 1.70
N ARG A 155 -0.20 2.76 2.00
CA ARG A 155 -0.76 3.34 3.23
C ARG A 155 -2.28 3.48 3.16
N MET A 156 -2.82 3.84 2.00
CA MET A 156 -4.28 3.96 1.80
C MET A 156 -4.98 2.58 1.81
N GLY A 157 -4.37 1.54 1.23
CA GLY A 157 -4.94 0.19 1.20
C GLY A 157 -5.11 -0.48 2.58
N SER A 158 -4.49 0.07 3.64
CA SER A 158 -4.69 -0.38 5.02
C SER A 158 -5.86 0.28 5.76
N ALA A 159 -6.46 1.36 5.22
CA ALA A 159 -7.36 2.23 5.96
C ALA A 159 -8.83 2.21 5.50
N GLU A 160 -9.14 1.73 4.29
CA GLU A 160 -10.50 1.85 3.73
C GLU A 160 -10.99 0.53 3.13
N GLY A 161 -11.32 -0.43 3.98
CA GLY A 161 -12.21 -1.52 3.61
C GLY A 161 -13.61 -1.19 4.10
N THR A 162 -14.63 -1.29 3.25
CA THR A 162 -16.02 -1.21 3.73
C THR A 162 -16.31 -2.50 4.48
N ILE A 163 -17.19 -2.49 5.50
CA ILE A 163 -17.59 -3.73 6.18
C ILE A 163 -18.09 -4.81 5.20
N GLN A 164 -18.61 -4.41 4.04
CA GLN A 164 -19.02 -5.30 2.94
C GLN A 164 -17.88 -6.17 2.37
N ASP A 165 -16.63 -5.69 2.42
CA ASP A 165 -15.45 -6.44 1.92
C ASP A 165 -15.18 -7.71 2.74
N TYR A 166 -15.78 -7.79 3.93
CA TYR A 166 -15.68 -8.93 4.83
C TYR A 166 -16.80 -9.97 4.64
N LYS A 167 -17.73 -9.78 3.68
CA LYS A 167 -18.77 -10.77 3.39
C LYS A 167 -18.23 -12.13 2.94
N GLY A 168 -17.07 -12.14 2.27
CA GLY A 168 -16.38 -13.35 1.84
C GLY A 168 -15.28 -13.81 2.80
N ARG A 169 -15.23 -13.27 4.02
CA ARG A 169 -14.21 -13.59 5.04
C ARG A 169 -14.89 -14.08 6.32
N THR A 170 -14.12 -14.77 7.16
CA THR A 170 -14.61 -15.23 8.45
C THR A 170 -14.61 -14.09 9.45
N LEU A 171 -15.80 -13.56 9.79
CA LEU A 171 -15.97 -12.52 10.80
C LEU A 171 -16.35 -13.10 12.16
N GLY A 172 -15.69 -12.64 13.22
CA GLY A 172 -16.11 -12.89 14.60
C GLY A 172 -16.94 -11.75 15.17
N THR A 173 -17.93 -12.05 16.00
CA THR A 173 -18.65 -11.08 16.84
C THR A 173 -19.05 -11.76 18.16
N VAL A 174 -19.43 -10.98 19.18
CA VAL A 174 -20.02 -11.54 20.41
C VAL A 174 -21.47 -11.97 20.13
N ARG A 175 -21.86 -13.15 20.63
CA ARG A 175 -23.22 -13.69 20.49
C ARG A 175 -24.26 -12.80 21.18
N ASN A 176 -25.50 -12.80 20.70
CA ASN A 176 -26.61 -12.02 21.28
C ASN A 176 -26.34 -10.50 21.40
N SER A 177 -25.45 -9.96 20.56
CA SER A 177 -25.14 -8.54 20.48
C SER A 177 -25.92 -7.86 19.35
N ALA A 178 -26.00 -6.53 19.40
CA ALA A 178 -26.58 -5.75 18.30
C ALA A 178 -25.81 -5.96 16.99
N THR A 179 -24.48 -6.08 17.06
CA THR A 179 -23.64 -6.38 15.89
C THR A 179 -23.91 -7.76 15.31
N SER A 180 -24.13 -8.79 16.15
CA SER A 180 -24.53 -10.12 15.69
C SER A 180 -25.85 -10.08 14.90
N ALA A 181 -26.87 -9.40 15.45
CA ALA A 181 -28.15 -9.21 14.77
C ALA A 181 -27.98 -8.47 13.44
N TRP A 182 -27.24 -7.35 13.45
CA TRP A 182 -27.00 -6.55 12.25
C TRP A 182 -26.28 -7.34 11.14
N LEU A 183 -25.24 -8.12 11.48
CA LEU A 183 -24.50 -8.94 10.52
C LEU A 183 -25.39 -10.03 9.90
N ARG A 184 -26.28 -10.62 10.71
CA ARG A 184 -27.27 -11.60 10.24
C ARG A 184 -28.22 -10.97 9.23
N ASP A 185 -28.75 -9.79 9.53
CA ASP A 185 -29.73 -9.09 8.69
C ASP A 185 -29.12 -8.57 7.37
N HIS A 186 -27.80 -8.36 7.34
CA HIS A 186 -27.06 -7.90 6.16
C HIS A 186 -26.37 -9.02 5.36
N PHE A 187 -26.74 -10.27 5.59
CA PHE A 187 -26.28 -11.45 4.84
C PHE A 187 -24.77 -11.74 4.96
N PHE A 188 -24.18 -11.50 6.13
CA PHE A 188 -22.85 -12.03 6.44
C PHE A 188 -22.96 -13.52 6.81
N THR A 189 -22.68 -14.38 5.82
CA THR A 189 -22.86 -15.83 5.95
C THR A 189 -21.70 -16.51 6.68
N GLN A 190 -20.48 -16.00 6.54
CA GLN A 190 -19.27 -16.52 7.18
C GLN A 190 -19.00 -15.87 8.55
N ARG A 191 -20.02 -15.79 9.40
CA ARG A 191 -19.88 -15.23 10.76
C ARG A 191 -19.71 -16.34 11.80
N LYS A 192 -18.87 -16.09 12.81
CA LYS A 192 -18.71 -16.90 14.02
C LYS A 192 -19.06 -16.04 15.24
N GLU A 193 -19.85 -16.61 16.13
CA GLU A 193 -20.31 -15.92 17.34
C GLU A 193 -19.65 -16.53 18.57
N TYR A 194 -19.12 -15.67 19.44
CA TYR A 194 -18.34 -16.06 20.63
C TYR A 194 -19.07 -15.66 21.92
N ALA A 195 -18.71 -16.25 23.07
CA ALA A 195 -19.35 -15.94 24.36
C ALA A 195 -19.13 -14.50 24.79
N ASP A 196 -17.89 -14.05 24.68
CA ASP A 196 -17.42 -12.78 25.20
C ASP A 196 -16.26 -12.24 24.34
N MET A 197 -15.83 -11.03 24.66
CA MET A 197 -14.75 -10.35 23.95
C MET A 197 -13.40 -11.08 24.09
N SER A 198 -13.14 -11.74 25.22
CA SER A 198 -11.87 -12.43 25.45
C SER A 198 -11.72 -13.64 24.54
N GLU A 199 -12.76 -14.47 24.42
CA GLU A 199 -12.81 -15.61 23.51
C GLU A 199 -12.71 -15.16 22.04
N LEU A 200 -13.40 -14.07 21.71
CA LEU A 200 -13.40 -13.47 20.38
C LEU A 200 -12.01 -12.98 19.95
N LEU A 201 -11.29 -12.28 20.84
CA LEU A 201 -9.94 -11.80 20.58
C LEU A 201 -8.92 -12.94 20.52
N ALA A 202 -9.05 -13.95 21.39
CA ALA A 202 -8.22 -15.15 21.33
C ALA A 202 -8.36 -15.86 19.96
N ALA A 203 -9.59 -15.98 19.45
CA ALA A 203 -9.83 -16.55 18.13
C ALA A 203 -9.21 -15.74 16.98
N LEU A 204 -9.15 -14.40 17.10
CA LEU A 204 -8.47 -13.54 16.14
C LEU A 204 -6.95 -13.75 16.17
N ASP A 205 -6.37 -13.86 17.37
CA ASP A 205 -4.93 -14.07 17.55
C ASP A 205 -4.45 -15.45 17.09
N GLU A 206 -5.27 -16.49 17.31
CA GLU A 206 -5.03 -17.84 16.82
C GLU A 206 -5.26 -17.96 15.29
N GLY A 207 -5.91 -16.98 14.67
CA GLY A 207 -6.23 -16.98 13.23
C GLY A 207 -7.43 -17.85 12.86
N ALA A 208 -8.31 -18.17 13.81
CA ALA A 208 -9.56 -18.89 13.58
C ALA A 208 -10.64 -18.03 12.87
N ILE A 209 -10.46 -16.70 12.91
CA ILE A 209 -11.24 -15.69 12.21
C ILE A 209 -10.30 -14.67 11.54
N ASP A 210 -10.78 -14.03 10.47
CA ASP A 210 -10.00 -13.05 9.71
C ASP A 210 -10.08 -11.65 10.33
N ALA A 211 -11.21 -11.32 10.93
CA ALA A 211 -11.47 -10.04 11.57
C ALA A 211 -12.62 -10.15 12.59
N VAL A 212 -12.68 -9.18 13.48
CA VAL A 212 -13.74 -9.00 14.48
C VAL A 212 -14.59 -7.81 14.09
N ALA A 213 -15.91 -7.94 14.11
CA ALA A 213 -16.85 -6.84 13.95
C ALA A 213 -17.58 -6.61 15.29
N TYR A 214 -17.46 -5.41 15.85
CA TYR A 214 -18.10 -5.07 17.12
C TYR A 214 -18.22 -3.54 17.30
N ASP A 215 -18.73 -3.10 18.46
CA ASP A 215 -18.83 -1.68 18.79
C ASP A 215 -17.44 -1.03 18.87
N GLY A 216 -17.26 0.06 18.12
CA GLY A 216 -15.98 0.74 17.98
C GLY A 216 -15.29 1.20 19.27
N PRO A 217 -16.01 1.69 20.30
CA PRO A 217 -15.38 2.07 21.57
C PRO A 217 -14.81 0.90 22.39
N ILE A 218 -15.17 -0.35 22.06
CA ILE A 218 -14.76 -1.55 22.77
C ILE A 218 -13.60 -2.26 22.05
N LEU A 219 -13.47 -2.03 20.73
CA LEU A 219 -12.40 -2.57 19.88
C LEU A 219 -11.15 -1.70 19.90
#